data_AF-A0A8I1ZVH5-F1
#
_entry.id   AF-A0A8I1ZVH5-F1
#
_cell.length_a   1.000
_cell.length_b   1.000
_cell.length_c   1.000
_cell.angle_alpha   90.00
_cell.angle_beta   90.00
_cell.angle_gamma   90.00
#
_symmetry.space_group_name_H-M   'P 1'
#
loop_
_entity.id
_entity.type
_entity.pdbx_description
1 polymer ?
#
loop_
_entity_poly.entity_id
_entity_poly.type
_entity_poly.pdbx_seq_one_letter_code
_entity_poly.pdbx_strand_id
1 'polypeptide(L)'
;MTMEDIRVEGQAGRLSTINTAVIVDGQSGKEYRLPTKHEVMMAEGAEKEIPSLFEEIPFGLPEEPLPSKEALGFRVPLYGFDQWRKLFTSRQLLSIGTFVGQTRTVFDYLTETYQEGWNQAIYSYLAVNTDKLIDRSSTQCIWISTNAEKPSGSFGRFALHITWDYVEVMPWSESAGGFRATFNTYLSIFNMRYGVSSERPYALRSSATKPMGEAFDIVVTDPPIMTQFRIPT
;
A
#
# COMPACT_ATOMS: atom_id res chain seq x y z
N MET A 1 -13.23 -31.47 2.71
CA MET A 1 -12.87 -30.29 1.93
C MET A 1 -11.38 -30.33 1.65
N THR A 2 -10.99 -30.50 0.39
CA THR A 2 -9.61 -30.55 -0.10
C THR A 2 -9.15 -29.16 -0.54
N MET A 3 -7.85 -29.00 -0.82
CA MET A 3 -7.33 -27.75 -1.40
C MET A 3 -7.97 -27.43 -2.77
N GLU A 4 -8.32 -28.47 -3.53
CA GLU A 4 -8.95 -28.32 -4.82
C GLU A 4 -10.40 -27.84 -4.67
N ASP A 5 -11.14 -28.37 -3.69
CA ASP A 5 -12.49 -27.90 -3.36
C ASP A 5 -12.45 -26.39 -3.07
N ILE A 6 -11.49 -25.92 -2.28
CA ILE A 6 -11.35 -24.49 -1.93
C ILE A 6 -11.09 -23.63 -3.17
N ARG A 7 -10.28 -24.11 -4.12
CA ARG A 7 -10.04 -23.39 -5.38
C ARG A 7 -11.28 -23.32 -6.25
N VAL A 8 -12.03 -24.41 -6.35
CA VAL A 8 -13.31 -24.46 -7.08
C VAL A 8 -14.30 -23.47 -6.46
N GLU A 9 -14.44 -23.45 -5.14
CA GLU A 9 -15.30 -22.50 -4.43
C GLU A 9 -14.85 -21.05 -4.66
N GLY A 10 -13.54 -20.79 -4.62
CA GLY A 10 -12.97 -19.46 -4.88
C GLY A 10 -13.18 -18.97 -6.30
N GLN A 11 -12.91 -19.81 -7.30
CA GLN A 11 -13.17 -19.49 -8.70
C GLN A 11 -14.66 -19.25 -8.97
N ALA A 12 -15.54 -19.90 -8.22
CA ALA A 12 -16.97 -19.66 -8.29
C ALA A 12 -17.46 -18.46 -7.46
N GLY A 13 -16.56 -17.68 -6.85
CA GLY A 13 -16.89 -16.46 -6.11
C GLY A 13 -17.57 -16.72 -4.75
N ARG A 14 -17.43 -17.93 -4.18
CA ARG A 14 -18.08 -18.31 -2.91
C ARG A 14 -17.20 -18.12 -1.67
N LEU A 15 -15.97 -17.62 -1.85
CA LEU A 15 -15.13 -17.20 -0.74
C LEU A 15 -15.65 -15.88 -0.17
N SER A 16 -15.77 -15.84 1.16
CA SER A 16 -16.13 -14.63 1.92
C SER A 16 -15.12 -14.42 3.04
N THR A 17 -15.32 -13.34 3.79
CA THR A 17 -14.45 -12.95 4.90
C THR A 17 -15.27 -12.79 6.16
N ILE A 18 -14.65 -12.99 7.32
CA ILE A 18 -15.29 -12.81 8.63
C ILE A 18 -14.37 -11.99 9.52
N ASN A 19 -14.93 -10.97 10.17
CA ASN A 19 -14.21 -10.21 11.18
C ASN A 19 -14.05 -11.08 12.43
N THR A 20 -12.82 -11.47 12.76
CA THR A 20 -12.53 -12.38 13.88
C THR A 20 -12.29 -11.63 15.19
N ALA A 21 -11.54 -10.53 15.14
CA ALA A 21 -11.23 -9.71 16.30
C ALA A 21 -11.06 -8.23 15.91
N VAL A 22 -11.33 -7.35 16.86
CA VAL A 22 -11.01 -5.92 16.80
C VAL A 22 -10.00 -5.63 17.90
N ILE A 23 -8.92 -4.96 17.50
CA ILE A 23 -7.86 -4.53 18.41
C ILE A 23 -8.13 -3.07 18.75
N VAL A 24 -8.17 -2.76 20.05
CA VAL A 24 -8.36 -1.40 20.57
C VAL A 24 -7.24 -1.04 21.53
N ASP A 25 -6.99 0.24 21.70
CA ASP A 25 -6.10 0.73 22.76
C ASP A 25 -6.86 0.70 24.09
N GLY A 26 -6.36 -0.12 25.01
CA GLY A 26 -6.84 -0.29 26.38
C GLY A 26 -5.96 0.40 27.40
N GLN A 27 -6.29 0.23 28.68
CA GLN A 27 -5.57 0.93 29.77
C GLN A 27 -4.13 0.45 29.97
N SER A 28 -3.85 -0.82 29.64
CA SER A 28 -2.55 -1.47 29.83
C SER A 28 -1.93 -1.98 28.52
N GLY A 29 -2.28 -1.36 27.40
CA GLY A 29 -1.80 -1.75 26.06
C GLY A 29 -2.93 -2.18 25.15
N LYS A 30 -2.69 -3.13 24.26
CA LYS A 30 -3.68 -3.59 23.28
C LYS A 30 -4.71 -4.50 23.94
N GLU A 31 -5.98 -4.23 23.69
CA GLU A 31 -7.10 -5.09 24.07
C GLU A 31 -7.75 -5.69 22.83
N TYR A 32 -8.26 -6.91 22.98
CA TYR A 32 -8.87 -7.68 21.91
C TYR A 32 -10.31 -7.97 22.27
N ARG A 33 -11.21 -7.67 21.34
CA ARG A 33 -12.63 -7.94 21.50
C ARG A 33 -13.23 -8.48 20.21
N LEU A 34 -14.39 -9.11 20.34
CA LEU A 34 -15.20 -9.47 19.18
C LEU A 34 -15.69 -8.19 18.47
N PRO A 35 -15.86 -8.23 17.14
CA PRO A 35 -16.49 -7.13 16.42
C PRO A 35 -17.93 -6.96 16.91
N THR A 36 -18.33 -5.71 17.07
CA THR A 36 -19.72 -5.36 17.37
C THR A 36 -20.59 -5.52 16.13
N LYS A 37 -21.91 -5.68 16.32
CA LYS A 37 -22.88 -5.71 15.20
C LYS A 37 -22.79 -4.47 14.31
N HIS A 38 -22.51 -3.31 14.91
CA HIS A 38 -22.35 -2.07 14.16
C HIS A 38 -21.11 -2.11 13.26
N GLU A 39 -19.96 -2.55 13.75
CA GLU A 39 -18.74 -2.65 12.95
C GLU A 39 -18.86 -3.64 11.79
N VAL A 40 -19.57 -4.76 12.00
CA VAL A 40 -19.88 -5.72 10.92
C VAL A 40 -20.78 -5.07 9.87
N MET A 41 -21.88 -4.42 10.28
CA MET A 41 -22.77 -3.71 9.34
C MET A 41 -22.05 -2.62 8.55
N MET A 42 -21.17 -1.84 9.19
CA MET A 42 -20.39 -0.82 8.50
C MET A 42 -19.40 -1.42 7.50
N ALA A 43 -18.85 -2.60 7.79
CA ALA A 43 -17.97 -3.31 6.87
C ALA A 43 -18.70 -3.81 5.63
N GLU A 44 -19.88 -4.39 5.81
CA GLU A 44 -20.74 -4.84 4.71
C GLU A 44 -21.30 -3.67 3.89
N GLY A 45 -21.65 -2.57 4.56
CA GLY A 45 -22.22 -1.38 3.92
C GLY A 45 -21.25 -0.64 2.99
N ALA A 46 -19.94 -0.77 3.22
CA ALA A 46 -18.92 -0.05 2.45
C ALA A 46 -18.95 -0.34 0.95
N GLU A 47 -19.39 -1.53 0.54
CA GLU A 47 -19.47 -1.91 -0.87
C GLU A 47 -20.38 -0.98 -1.69
N LYS A 48 -21.42 -0.42 -1.07
CA LYS A 48 -22.41 0.44 -1.73
C LYS A 48 -21.83 1.80 -2.16
N GLU A 49 -20.78 2.25 -1.48
CA GLU A 49 -20.14 3.55 -1.71
C GLU A 49 -19.00 3.48 -2.75
N ILE A 50 -18.55 2.27 -3.10
CA ILE A 50 -17.42 2.09 -4.03
C ILE A 50 -17.72 2.63 -5.43
N PRO A 51 -18.87 2.35 -6.07
CA PRO A 51 -19.10 2.79 -7.44
C PRO A 51 -19.05 4.32 -7.61
N SER A 52 -19.74 5.06 -6.74
CA SER A 52 -19.78 6.53 -6.79
C SER A 52 -18.41 7.14 -6.50
N LEU A 53 -17.69 6.61 -5.51
CA LEU A 53 -16.35 7.10 -5.16
C LEU A 53 -15.36 6.93 -6.32
N PHE A 54 -15.35 5.77 -6.97
CA PHE A 54 -14.39 5.49 -8.03
C PHE A 54 -14.79 6.10 -9.39
N GLU A 55 -16.03 6.54 -9.58
CA GLU A 55 -16.43 7.31 -10.76
C GLU A 55 -15.68 8.65 -10.87
N GLU A 56 -15.37 9.27 -9.74
CA GLU A 56 -14.62 10.53 -9.67
C GLU A 56 -13.10 10.34 -9.80
N ILE A 57 -12.62 9.10 -9.65
CA ILE A 57 -11.19 8.78 -9.68
C ILE A 57 -10.80 8.38 -11.11
N PRO A 58 -9.77 9.00 -11.72
CA PRO A 58 -9.31 8.59 -13.04
C PRO A 58 -8.95 7.11 -13.09
N PHE A 59 -9.32 6.45 -14.19
CA PHE A 59 -9.20 5.00 -14.41
C PHE A 59 -10.14 4.14 -13.55
N GLY A 60 -10.87 4.74 -12.62
CA GLY A 60 -11.88 4.05 -11.82
C GLY A 60 -11.33 2.98 -10.90
N LEU A 61 -12.15 1.98 -10.62
CA LEU A 61 -11.78 0.83 -9.81
C LEU A 61 -10.71 -0.01 -10.55
N PRO A 62 -9.71 -0.57 -9.85
CA PRO A 62 -8.62 -1.30 -10.51
C PRO A 62 -9.08 -2.70 -10.95
N GLU A 63 -9.74 -2.74 -12.11
CA GLU A 63 -10.31 -3.92 -12.75
C GLU A 63 -9.33 -4.63 -13.69
N GLU A 64 -8.13 -4.08 -13.89
CA GLU A 64 -7.10 -4.71 -14.70
C GLU A 64 -6.71 -6.09 -14.14
N PRO A 65 -6.41 -7.06 -15.01
CA PRO A 65 -6.16 -8.42 -14.58
C PRO A 65 -4.84 -8.52 -13.81
N LEU A 66 -4.83 -9.41 -12.81
CA LEU A 66 -3.60 -9.85 -12.17
C LEU A 66 -2.77 -10.70 -13.15
N PRO A 67 -1.45 -10.81 -12.94
CA PRO A 67 -0.63 -11.79 -13.66
C PRO A 67 -1.26 -13.17 -13.59
N SER A 68 -1.18 -13.91 -14.70
CA SER A 68 -1.81 -15.21 -14.81
C SER A 68 -1.25 -16.21 -13.78
N LYS A 69 -1.97 -17.30 -13.52
CA LYS A 69 -1.53 -18.34 -12.56
C LYS A 69 -0.18 -18.99 -12.94
N GLU A 70 0.21 -18.89 -14.21
CA GLU A 70 1.50 -19.35 -14.73
C GLU A 70 2.65 -18.42 -14.32
N ALA A 71 2.37 -17.16 -13.96
CA ALA A 71 3.37 -16.26 -13.42
C ALA A 71 3.92 -16.82 -12.10
N LEU A 72 5.24 -16.96 -12.04
CA LEU A 72 5.91 -17.44 -10.83
C LEU A 72 5.61 -16.47 -9.67
N GLY A 73 5.23 -17.02 -8.52
CA GLY A 73 4.94 -16.24 -7.32
C GLY A 73 3.51 -15.73 -7.17
N PHE A 74 2.67 -15.74 -8.22
CA PHE A 74 1.27 -15.32 -8.14
C PHE A 74 0.35 -16.55 -8.04
N ARG A 75 -0.23 -16.77 -6.85
CA ARG A 75 -1.09 -17.93 -6.56
C ARG A 75 -2.53 -17.55 -6.26
N VAL A 76 -2.79 -16.28 -5.95
CA VAL A 76 -4.15 -15.76 -5.72
C VAL A 76 -5.13 -16.00 -6.89
N PRO A 77 -4.73 -16.01 -8.19
CA PRO A 77 -5.69 -16.30 -9.27
C PRO A 77 -6.28 -17.72 -9.21
N LEU A 78 -5.59 -18.67 -8.57
CA LEU A 78 -6.12 -20.02 -8.36
C LEU A 78 -7.38 -20.04 -7.47
N TYR A 79 -7.63 -18.95 -6.74
CA TYR A 79 -8.73 -18.80 -5.79
C TYR A 79 -9.77 -17.76 -6.26
N GLY A 80 -9.78 -17.37 -7.53
CA GLY A 80 -10.75 -16.43 -8.09
C GLY A 80 -10.39 -14.94 -7.96
N PHE A 81 -9.20 -14.63 -7.42
CA PHE A 81 -8.63 -13.28 -7.39
C PHE A 81 -7.86 -13.01 -8.69
N ASP A 82 -8.58 -12.61 -9.73
CA ASP A 82 -8.09 -12.40 -11.10
C ASP A 82 -7.90 -10.92 -11.47
N GLN A 83 -8.27 -9.98 -10.59
CA GLN A 83 -8.17 -8.53 -10.79
C GLN A 83 -7.63 -7.87 -9.52
N TRP A 84 -6.91 -6.76 -9.67
CA TRP A 84 -6.24 -6.08 -8.53
C TRP A 84 -7.20 -5.67 -7.42
N ARG A 85 -8.39 -5.14 -7.75
CA ARG A 85 -9.38 -4.77 -6.73
C ARG A 85 -9.78 -5.93 -5.80
N LYS A 86 -9.69 -7.19 -6.26
CA LYS A 86 -10.09 -8.35 -5.44
C LYS A 86 -9.08 -8.65 -4.31
N LEU A 87 -7.91 -8.01 -4.32
CA LEU A 87 -6.93 -8.09 -3.24
C LEU A 87 -7.24 -7.15 -2.07
N PHE A 88 -8.42 -6.53 -2.07
CA PHE A 88 -8.85 -5.56 -1.09
C PHE A 88 -10.27 -5.89 -0.63
N THR A 89 -10.57 -5.67 0.64
CA THR A 89 -11.95 -5.70 1.14
C THR A 89 -12.70 -4.44 0.70
N SER A 90 -14.04 -4.46 0.75
CA SER A 90 -14.86 -3.30 0.38
C SER A 90 -14.52 -2.05 1.21
N ARG A 91 -14.25 -2.22 2.51
CA ARG A 91 -13.77 -1.11 3.38
C ARG A 91 -12.38 -0.61 3.00
N GLN A 92 -11.45 -1.52 2.68
CA GLN A 92 -10.11 -1.14 2.24
C GLN A 92 -10.17 -0.32 0.94
N LEU A 93 -10.99 -0.75 -0.04
CA LEU A 93 -11.21 0.00 -1.28
C LEU A 93 -11.84 1.37 -1.02
N LEU A 94 -12.88 1.43 -0.19
CA LEU A 94 -13.52 2.69 0.19
C LEU A 94 -12.52 3.67 0.83
N SER A 95 -11.71 3.17 1.75
CA SER A 95 -10.66 3.97 2.39
C SER A 95 -9.63 4.45 1.38
N ILE A 96 -9.03 3.54 0.60
CA ILE A 96 -7.96 3.89 -0.35
C ILE A 96 -8.49 4.87 -1.39
N GLY A 97 -9.67 4.62 -1.96
CA GLY A 97 -10.30 5.54 -2.91
C GLY A 97 -10.52 6.92 -2.32
N THR A 98 -10.94 7.01 -1.05
CA THR A 98 -11.09 8.29 -0.34
C THR A 98 -9.75 9.01 -0.23
N PHE A 99 -8.68 8.33 0.21
CA PHE A 99 -7.34 8.94 0.29
C PHE A 99 -6.78 9.35 -1.07
N VAL A 100 -7.00 8.55 -2.11
CA VAL A 100 -6.60 8.89 -3.48
C VAL A 100 -7.36 10.14 -3.96
N GLY A 101 -8.69 10.15 -3.81
CA GLY A 101 -9.53 11.31 -4.16
C GLY A 101 -9.06 12.58 -3.44
N GLN A 102 -8.93 12.53 -2.11
CA GLN A 102 -8.48 13.67 -1.30
C GLN A 102 -7.04 14.11 -1.63
N THR A 103 -6.12 13.17 -1.94
CA THR A 103 -4.76 13.54 -2.36
C THR A 103 -4.80 14.34 -3.66
N ARG A 104 -5.69 13.96 -4.59
CA ARG A 104 -5.84 14.62 -5.90
C ARG A 104 -6.44 16.02 -5.77
N THR A 105 -7.45 16.22 -4.94
CA THR A 105 -8.08 17.55 -4.76
C THR A 105 -7.12 18.59 -4.20
N VAL A 106 -6.11 18.16 -3.43
CA VAL A 106 -5.11 19.05 -2.84
C VAL A 106 -4.16 19.65 -3.89
N PHE A 107 -4.01 19.05 -5.07
CA PHE A 107 -3.06 19.54 -6.07
C PHE A 107 -3.37 20.95 -6.58
N ASP A 108 -4.65 21.27 -6.79
CA ASP A 108 -5.07 22.59 -7.25
C ASP A 108 -4.76 23.64 -6.18
N TYR A 109 -5.11 23.36 -4.92
CA TYR A 109 -4.75 24.21 -3.78
C TYR A 109 -3.24 24.44 -3.66
N LEU A 110 -2.43 23.40 -3.84
CA LEU A 110 -0.98 23.51 -3.78
C LEU A 110 -0.41 24.39 -4.90
N THR A 111 -1.01 24.33 -6.09
CA THR A 111 -0.59 25.11 -7.25
C THR A 111 -0.90 26.60 -7.08
N GLU A 112 -1.99 26.93 -6.39
CA GLU A 112 -2.34 28.32 -6.05
C GLU A 112 -1.48 28.87 -4.89
N THR A 113 -1.08 28.01 -3.95
CA THR A 113 -0.45 28.43 -2.69
C THR A 113 1.08 28.46 -2.77
N TYR A 114 1.69 27.55 -3.52
CA TYR A 114 3.15 27.35 -3.53
C TYR A 114 3.76 27.61 -4.91
N GLN A 115 5.02 28.06 -4.90
CA GLN A 115 5.79 28.25 -6.13
C GLN A 115 5.98 26.93 -6.89
N GLU A 116 6.22 27.05 -8.20
CA GLU A 116 6.48 25.93 -9.09
C GLU A 116 7.64 25.06 -8.54
N GLY A 117 7.38 23.76 -8.46
CA GLY A 117 8.29 22.75 -7.90
C GLY A 117 7.97 22.37 -6.46
N TRP A 118 7.55 23.30 -5.60
CA TRP A 118 7.11 22.97 -4.24
C TRP A 118 5.76 22.26 -4.24
N ASN A 119 4.82 22.71 -5.07
CA ASN A 119 3.54 22.05 -5.28
C ASN A 119 3.73 20.58 -5.70
N GLN A 120 4.61 20.33 -6.69
CA GLN A 120 4.95 18.98 -7.16
C GLN A 120 5.63 18.15 -6.06
N ALA A 121 6.57 18.74 -5.32
CA ALA A 121 7.25 18.04 -4.23
C ALA A 121 6.26 17.61 -3.13
N ILE A 122 5.44 18.54 -2.62
CA ILE A 122 4.45 18.25 -1.57
C ILE A 122 3.47 17.19 -2.05
N TYR A 123 2.91 17.35 -3.25
CA TYR A 123 1.99 16.38 -3.84
C TYR A 123 2.63 14.99 -3.98
N SER A 124 3.87 14.91 -4.45
CA SER A 124 4.59 13.63 -4.59
C SER A 124 4.77 12.93 -3.25
N TYR A 125 5.08 13.66 -2.18
CA TYR A 125 5.20 13.08 -0.84
C TYR A 125 3.86 12.61 -0.26
N LEU A 126 2.78 13.34 -0.53
CA LEU A 126 1.43 12.89 -0.17
C LEU A 126 1.07 11.61 -0.92
N ALA A 127 1.35 11.54 -2.22
CA ALA A 127 1.13 10.34 -3.03
C ALA A 127 1.95 9.14 -2.50
N VAL A 128 3.24 9.33 -2.20
CA VAL A 128 4.10 8.29 -1.61
C VAL A 128 3.60 7.81 -0.25
N ASN A 129 2.98 8.71 0.54
CA ASN A 129 2.36 8.31 1.80
C ASN A 129 1.08 7.47 1.56
N THR A 130 0.26 7.86 0.59
CA THR A 130 -0.90 7.08 0.15
C THR A 130 -0.47 5.68 -0.33
N ASP A 131 0.62 5.56 -1.09
CA ASP A 131 1.17 4.26 -1.52
C ASP A 131 1.56 3.37 -0.32
N LYS A 132 2.13 3.97 0.74
CA LYS A 132 2.42 3.22 1.97
C LYS A 132 1.18 2.75 2.72
N LEU A 133 0.09 3.52 2.66
CA LEU A 133 -1.18 3.08 3.21
C LEU A 133 -1.74 1.90 2.39
N ILE A 134 -1.65 1.94 1.06
CA ILE A 134 -2.10 0.86 0.17
C ILE A 134 -1.35 -0.44 0.47
N ASP A 135 -0.03 -0.38 0.68
CA ASP A 135 0.81 -1.54 1.04
C ASP A 135 0.34 -2.25 2.32
N ARG A 136 -0.38 -1.57 3.23
CA ARG A 136 -0.88 -2.14 4.49
C ARG A 136 -2.40 -2.28 4.55
N SER A 137 -3.07 -1.91 3.48
CA SER A 137 -4.54 -1.93 3.37
C SER A 137 -4.97 -2.94 2.33
N SER A 138 -4.39 -4.14 2.31
CA SER A 138 -4.79 -5.23 1.40
C SER A 138 -5.09 -6.51 2.16
N THR A 139 -5.71 -7.50 1.50
CA THR A 139 -5.92 -8.85 2.05
C THR A 139 -4.64 -9.67 2.17
N GLN A 140 -3.49 -9.12 1.78
CA GLN A 140 -2.15 -9.70 1.94
C GLN A 140 -1.39 -9.12 3.14
N CYS A 141 -1.98 -8.15 3.85
CA CYS A 141 -1.39 -7.55 5.04
C CYS A 141 -1.47 -8.54 6.21
N ILE A 142 -0.35 -9.18 6.55
CA ILE A 142 -0.29 -10.15 7.65
C ILE A 142 0.15 -9.50 8.97
N TRP A 143 -0.22 -10.11 10.09
CA TRP A 143 0.29 -9.71 11.41
C TRP A 143 1.70 -10.23 11.64
N ILE A 144 2.62 -9.35 12.02
CA ILE A 144 3.91 -9.75 12.57
C ILE A 144 3.69 -9.93 14.08
N SER A 145 4.06 -11.08 14.62
CA SER A 145 3.98 -11.38 16.07
C SER A 145 5.33 -11.69 16.69
N THR A 146 6.34 -12.00 15.89
CA THR A 146 7.63 -12.53 16.38
C THR A 146 8.45 -11.47 17.14
N ASN A 147 8.51 -10.24 16.64
CA ASN A 147 9.36 -9.18 17.21
C ASN A 147 8.62 -7.87 17.51
N ALA A 148 7.38 -7.73 17.05
CA ALA A 148 6.51 -6.58 17.28
C ALA A 148 5.11 -6.91 16.79
N GLU A 149 4.09 -6.59 17.58
CA GLU A 149 2.67 -6.70 17.23
C GLU A 149 2.25 -5.58 16.27
N LYS A 150 2.49 -5.79 14.98
CA LYS A 150 2.23 -4.79 13.94
C LYS A 150 1.87 -5.41 12.59
N PRO A 151 1.14 -4.69 11.73
CA PRO A 151 0.92 -5.10 10.34
C PRO A 151 2.23 -5.16 9.53
N SER A 152 2.33 -6.15 8.65
CA SER A 152 3.35 -6.27 7.61
C SER A 152 2.91 -5.59 6.31
N GLY A 153 3.88 -5.14 5.51
CA GLY A 153 3.61 -4.73 4.13
C GLY A 153 3.21 -5.93 3.26
N SER A 154 2.39 -5.66 2.25
CA SER A 154 1.82 -6.62 1.30
C SER A 154 2.74 -6.90 0.12
N PHE A 155 3.55 -5.91 -0.29
CA PHE A 155 4.34 -5.95 -1.53
C PHE A 155 5.85 -6.10 -1.30
N GLY A 156 6.26 -6.60 -0.13
CA GLY A 156 7.67 -6.80 0.21
C GLY A 156 8.36 -7.97 -0.53
N ARG A 157 7.62 -8.74 -1.33
CA ARG A 157 8.12 -9.89 -2.10
C ARG A 157 7.56 -9.84 -3.51
N PHE A 158 8.29 -10.41 -4.48
CA PHE A 158 7.79 -10.66 -5.83
C PHE A 158 6.85 -11.88 -5.89
N ALA A 159 5.94 -12.00 -4.93
CA ALA A 159 5.01 -13.12 -4.82
C ALA A 159 3.75 -12.73 -4.03
N LEU A 160 2.57 -13.04 -4.57
CA LEU A 160 1.26 -12.91 -3.93
C LEU A 160 0.67 -14.31 -3.74
N HIS A 161 0.79 -14.82 -2.51
CA HIS A 161 0.20 -16.09 -2.10
C HIS A 161 -1.22 -15.89 -1.60
N ILE A 162 -1.98 -16.97 -1.43
CA ILE A 162 -3.25 -16.86 -0.70
C ILE A 162 -2.96 -16.64 0.78
N THR A 163 -3.63 -15.67 1.37
CA THR A 163 -3.54 -15.34 2.79
C THR A 163 -4.93 -15.56 3.39
N TRP A 164 -5.03 -16.44 4.39
CA TRP A 164 -6.30 -16.80 5.02
C TRP A 164 -6.70 -15.85 6.14
N ASP A 165 -5.68 -15.32 6.84
CA ASP A 165 -5.83 -14.35 7.93
C ASP A 165 -5.02 -13.10 7.60
N TYR A 166 -5.70 -11.97 7.54
CA TYR A 166 -5.10 -10.67 7.26
C TYR A 166 -5.58 -9.62 8.26
N VAL A 167 -4.87 -8.51 8.31
CA VAL A 167 -5.09 -7.41 9.24
C VAL A 167 -5.56 -6.20 8.46
N GLU A 168 -6.66 -5.62 8.90
CA GLU A 168 -7.11 -4.33 8.40
C GLU A 168 -6.66 -3.22 9.36
N VAL A 169 -5.80 -2.33 8.87
CA VAL A 169 -5.28 -1.21 9.66
C VAL A 169 -6.25 -0.05 9.63
N MET A 170 -6.44 0.64 10.76
CA MET A 170 -7.18 1.90 10.78
C MET A 170 -6.44 2.95 9.94
N PRO A 171 -7.01 3.45 8.84
CA PRO A 171 -6.28 4.25 7.84
C PRO A 171 -5.68 5.54 8.38
N TRP A 172 -6.34 6.21 9.32
CA TRP A 172 -5.89 7.46 9.94
C TRP A 172 -5.11 7.26 11.26
N SER A 173 -4.79 6.02 11.62
CA SER A 173 -4.12 5.73 12.89
C SER A 173 -2.74 6.41 13.01
N GLU A 174 -2.41 6.84 14.22
CA GLU A 174 -1.06 7.26 14.59
C GLU A 174 -0.13 6.06 14.91
N SER A 175 -0.69 4.85 14.95
CA SER A 175 0.07 3.60 15.09
C SER A 175 0.59 3.07 13.76
N ALA A 176 1.51 2.10 13.86
CA ALA A 176 2.16 1.47 12.73
C ALA A 176 1.17 1.04 11.64
N GLY A 177 1.24 1.70 10.50
CA GLY A 177 0.51 1.35 9.28
C GLY A 177 -0.63 2.28 8.91
N GLY A 178 -1.00 3.18 9.82
CA GLY A 178 -1.84 4.31 9.45
C GLY A 178 -1.08 5.35 8.63
N PHE A 179 -1.84 6.11 7.86
CA PHE A 179 -1.37 7.25 7.06
C PHE A 179 -0.68 8.30 7.92
N ARG A 180 -1.24 8.61 9.10
CA ARG A 180 -0.72 9.64 10.01
C ARG A 180 0.63 9.25 10.61
N ALA A 181 0.78 7.98 11.02
CA ALA A 181 2.05 7.46 11.51
C ALA A 181 3.18 7.56 10.47
N THR A 182 2.87 7.16 9.23
CA THR A 182 3.83 7.20 8.11
C THR A 182 4.16 8.65 7.75
N PHE A 183 3.16 9.53 7.71
CA PHE A 183 3.35 10.97 7.50
C PHE A 183 4.31 11.59 8.51
N ASN A 184 4.09 11.33 9.81
CA ASN A 184 4.94 11.86 10.88
C ASN A 184 6.38 11.36 10.77
N THR A 185 6.57 10.12 10.33
CA THR A 185 7.91 9.58 10.06
C THR A 185 8.60 10.38 8.96
N TYR A 186 7.93 10.67 7.85
CA TYR A 186 8.50 11.50 6.78
C TYR A 186 8.81 12.92 7.25
N LEU A 187 7.92 13.56 8.01
CA LEU A 187 8.18 14.88 8.59
C LEU A 187 9.42 14.90 9.48
N SER A 188 9.63 13.87 10.30
CA SER A 188 10.83 13.77 11.15
C SER A 188 12.13 13.72 10.34
N ILE A 189 12.12 13.03 9.20
CA ILE A 189 13.25 12.94 8.27
C ILE A 189 13.53 14.30 7.62
N PHE A 190 12.49 15.03 7.20
CA PHE A 190 12.67 16.38 6.65
C PHE A 190 13.24 17.34 7.68
N ASN A 191 12.75 17.30 8.92
CA ASN A 191 13.23 18.16 10.00
C ASN A 191 14.70 17.92 10.34
N MET A 192 15.21 16.68 10.23
CA MET A 192 16.65 16.41 10.37
C MET A 192 17.49 17.11 9.29
N ARG A 193 16.95 17.30 8.09
CA ARG A 193 17.72 17.84 6.94
C ARG A 193 17.80 19.36 6.90
N TYR A 194 16.81 20.07 7.45
CA TYR A 194 16.84 21.55 7.53
C TYR A 194 17.88 22.09 8.52
N GLY A 195 18.53 21.25 9.33
CA GLY A 195 19.60 21.63 10.26
C GLY A 195 21.00 21.71 9.63
N VAL A 196 21.18 21.34 8.36
CA VAL A 196 22.49 21.29 7.70
C VAL A 196 22.56 22.33 6.58
N SER A 197 23.11 23.51 6.88
CA SER A 197 23.59 24.41 5.84
C SER A 197 24.81 23.75 5.19
N SER A 198 24.65 23.32 3.93
CA SER A 198 25.74 22.82 3.11
C SER A 198 25.70 23.51 1.75
N GLU A 199 26.85 23.57 1.09
CA GLU A 199 26.91 23.99 -0.31
C GLU A 199 25.98 23.10 -1.15
N ARG A 200 25.38 23.68 -2.20
CA ARG A 200 24.49 22.92 -3.09
C ARG A 200 25.28 21.73 -3.66
N PRO A 201 24.83 20.49 -3.44
CA PRO A 201 25.55 19.34 -3.97
C PRO A 201 25.49 19.35 -5.51
N TYR A 202 26.59 18.94 -6.14
CA TYR A 202 26.65 18.72 -7.57
C TYR A 202 26.27 17.27 -7.88
N ALA A 203 25.18 17.07 -8.61
CA ALA A 203 24.70 15.73 -8.97
C ALA A 203 25.13 15.37 -10.40
N LEU A 204 25.97 14.34 -10.52
CA LEU A 204 26.38 13.75 -11.80
C LEU A 204 25.49 12.53 -12.12
N ARG A 205 24.66 12.64 -13.17
CA ARG A 205 23.89 11.50 -13.69
C ARG A 205 24.71 10.74 -14.72
N SER A 206 25.14 9.52 -14.38
CA SER A 206 25.86 8.64 -15.29
C SER A 206 25.36 7.20 -15.20
N SER A 207 25.74 6.37 -16.17
CA SER A 207 25.46 4.94 -16.14
C SER A 207 26.43 4.24 -15.18
N ALA A 208 25.90 3.33 -14.35
CA ALA A 208 26.71 2.50 -13.45
C ALA A 208 27.72 1.59 -14.19
N THR A 209 27.58 1.41 -15.51
CA THR A 209 28.49 0.59 -16.32
C THR A 209 29.64 1.38 -16.95
N LYS A 210 29.65 2.72 -16.79
CA LYS A 210 30.73 3.57 -17.31
C LYS A 210 31.68 3.93 -16.18
N PRO A 211 32.99 3.64 -16.29
CA PRO A 211 33.96 4.10 -15.31
C PRO A 211 33.99 5.64 -15.33
N MET A 212 33.77 6.25 -14.18
CA MET A 212 34.01 7.67 -13.97
C MET A 212 35.33 7.81 -13.22
N GLY A 213 36.25 8.62 -13.75
CA GLY A 213 37.61 8.78 -13.21
C GLY A 213 37.70 9.69 -11.98
N GLU A 214 36.58 10.00 -11.33
CA GLU A 214 36.49 10.95 -10.21
C GLU A 214 36.11 10.23 -8.92
N ALA A 215 36.61 10.73 -7.79
CA ALA A 215 36.15 10.30 -6.48
C ALA A 215 34.82 10.98 -6.15
N PHE A 216 33.85 10.23 -5.63
CA PHE A 216 32.54 10.73 -5.25
C PHE A 216 32.39 10.70 -3.73
N ASP A 217 31.77 11.74 -3.16
CA ASP A 217 31.42 11.75 -1.73
C ASP A 217 30.27 10.76 -1.44
N ILE A 218 29.28 10.69 -2.34
CA ILE A 218 28.11 9.83 -2.21
C ILE A 218 27.73 9.29 -3.59
N VAL A 219 27.51 7.96 -3.67
CA VAL A 219 26.92 7.31 -4.84
C VAL A 219 25.49 6.92 -4.48
N VAL A 220 24.51 7.52 -5.17
CA VAL A 220 23.09 7.18 -5.03
C VAL A 220 22.69 6.27 -6.18
N THR A 221 22.41 5.02 -5.87
CA THR A 221 21.87 4.05 -6.83
C THR A 221 20.38 3.85 -6.54
N ASP A 222 19.53 4.09 -7.53
CA ASP A 222 18.15 3.58 -7.49
C ASP A 222 18.22 2.04 -7.39
N PRO A 223 17.44 1.36 -6.51
CA PRO A 223 17.32 -0.09 -6.56
C PRO A 223 17.08 -0.57 -8.00
N PRO A 224 17.66 -1.70 -8.41
CA PRO A 224 17.65 -2.12 -9.80
C PRO A 224 16.21 -2.45 -10.22
N ILE A 225 15.59 -1.54 -10.98
CA ILE A 225 14.46 -1.90 -11.85
C ILE A 225 14.95 -3.06 -12.73
N MET A 226 14.28 -4.19 -12.59
CA MET A 226 14.63 -5.46 -13.22
C MET A 226 15.09 -5.27 -14.67
N THR A 227 16.39 -5.34 -14.90
CA THR A 227 16.96 -5.56 -16.23
C THR A 227 17.91 -6.75 -16.13
N GLN A 228 17.37 -7.92 -15.80
CA GLN A 228 18.01 -9.18 -16.15
C GLN A 228 17.32 -9.71 -17.41
N PHE A 229 17.70 -9.17 -18.57
CA PHE A 229 17.55 -9.92 -19.80
C PHE A 229 18.53 -11.08 -19.76
N ARG A 230 18.00 -12.27 -19.48
CA ARG A 230 18.71 -13.52 -19.78
C ARG A 230 18.25 -13.96 -21.16
N ILE A 231 19.10 -13.81 -22.17
CA ILE A 231 19.01 -14.62 -23.40
C ILE A 231 20.04 -15.72 -23.24
N PRO A 232 19.57 -16.96 -23.03
CA PRO A 232 19.95 -18.07 -23.92
C PRO A 232 18.70 -18.94 -24.18
N THR A 233 18.37 -19.30 -25.42
CA THR A 233 19.20 -20.01 -26.40
C THR A 233 19.25 -19.35 -27.77
#